data_AF-A0A914WSL1-F1
#
_entry.id   AF-A0A914WSL1-F1
#
_cell.length_a   1.000
_cell.length_b   1.000
_cell.length_c   1.000
_cell.angle_alpha   90.00
_cell.angle_beta   90.00
_cell.angle_gamma   90.00
#
_symmetry.space_group_name_H-M   'P 1'
#
loop_
_entity.id
_entity.type
_entity.pdbx_description
1 polymer ?
#
loop_
_entity_poly.entity_id
_entity_poly.type
_entity_poly.pdbx_seq_one_letter_code
_entity_poly.pdbx_strand_id
1 'polypeptide(L)'
;MASFQEELQNAERAPYAPFFGYMGAASAQIFTVLGAAYGTAKSAVGISSMGVMRPELIMKSVIPVIMAGIIGIYGLVVAMVLKGKVTAASAGYTLDKGFAHLAAGLTCGLCGLGAGYAIGIVGDAGVRGTAQQPRLFVGMILILIFSEVLGLYGMIVALILGTS
;
A
#
# COMPACT_ATOMS: atom_id res chain seq x y z
N MET A 1 11.09 -40.77 15.29
CA MET A 1 11.61 -39.50 14.73
C MET A 1 11.17 -39.32 13.29
N ALA A 2 11.40 -40.31 12.40
CA ALA A 2 10.92 -40.25 11.00
C ALA A 2 9.39 -40.10 10.85
N SER A 3 8.59 -40.81 11.65
CA SER A 3 7.11 -40.70 11.61
C SER A 3 6.58 -39.31 12.01
N PHE A 4 7.25 -38.63 12.95
CA PHE A 4 6.86 -37.30 13.40
C PHE A 4 7.18 -36.21 12.36
N GLN A 5 8.29 -36.37 11.62
CA GLN A 5 8.61 -35.51 10.47
C GLN A 5 7.64 -35.72 9.31
N GLU A 6 7.15 -36.94 9.10
CA GLU A 6 6.15 -37.27 8.09
C GLU A 6 4.77 -36.68 8.43
N GLU A 7 4.38 -36.71 9.72
CA GLU A 7 3.18 -36.01 10.20
C GLU A 7 3.30 -34.49 10.04
N LEU A 8 4.46 -33.91 10.34
CA LEU A 8 4.72 -32.47 10.15
C LEU A 8 4.66 -32.06 8.67
N GLN A 9 5.25 -32.86 7.77
CA GLN A 9 5.17 -32.62 6.33
C GLN A 9 3.75 -32.76 5.78
N ASN A 10 2.95 -33.68 6.32
CA ASN A 10 1.53 -33.79 5.97
C ASN A 10 0.69 -32.63 6.55
N ALA A 11 1.02 -32.13 7.73
CA ALA A 11 0.38 -30.96 8.32
C ALA A 11 0.71 -29.66 7.55
N GLU A 12 1.93 -29.51 7.03
CA GLU A 12 2.33 -28.38 6.20
C GLU A 12 1.67 -28.37 4.82
N ARG A 13 1.27 -29.54 4.29
CA ARG A 13 0.57 -29.68 3.01
C ARG A 13 -0.96 -29.64 3.18
N ALA A 14 -1.43 -28.70 3.99
CA ALA A 14 -2.84 -28.53 4.21
C ALA A 14 -3.56 -28.03 2.92
N PRO A 15 -4.74 -28.58 2.57
CA PRO A 15 -5.49 -28.19 1.37
C PRO A 15 -5.93 -26.72 1.38
N TYR A 16 -5.99 -26.09 2.56
CA TYR A 16 -6.34 -24.69 2.74
C TYR A 16 -5.15 -23.71 2.64
N ALA A 17 -3.92 -24.18 2.39
CA ALA A 17 -2.76 -23.29 2.32
C ALA A 17 -2.87 -22.17 1.26
N PRO A 18 -3.41 -22.40 0.04
CA PRO A 18 -3.56 -21.34 -0.97
C PRO A 18 -4.53 -20.21 -0.57
N PHE A 19 -5.46 -20.47 0.34
CA PHE A 19 -6.41 -19.45 0.84
C PHE A 19 -5.66 -18.25 1.45
N PHE A 20 -4.61 -18.51 2.24
CA PHE A 20 -3.80 -17.47 2.85
C PHE A 20 -2.98 -16.68 1.82
N GLY A 21 -2.51 -17.34 0.75
CA GLY A 21 -1.82 -16.68 -0.35
C GLY A 21 -2.72 -15.69 -1.11
N TYR A 22 -3.94 -16.11 -1.47
CA TYR A 22 -4.91 -15.23 -2.13
C TYR A 22 -5.42 -14.12 -1.20
N MET A 23 -5.59 -14.42 0.09
CA MET A 23 -5.94 -13.41 1.10
C MET A 23 -4.85 -12.35 1.22
N GLY A 24 -3.57 -12.75 1.19
CA GLY A 24 -2.45 -11.83 1.14
C GLY A 24 -2.53 -10.90 -0.07
N ALA A 25 -2.70 -11.44 -1.28
CA ALA A 25 -2.84 -10.64 -2.50
C ALA A 25 -4.05 -9.69 -2.45
N ALA A 26 -5.19 -10.14 -1.90
CA ALA A 26 -6.37 -9.30 -1.72
C ALA A 26 -6.13 -8.17 -0.71
N SER A 27 -5.55 -8.48 0.45
CA SER A 27 -5.25 -7.51 1.50
C SER A 27 -4.26 -6.44 1.04
N ALA A 28 -3.27 -6.82 0.22
CA ALA A 28 -2.31 -5.88 -0.35
C ALA A 28 -3.03 -4.79 -1.14
N GLN A 29 -3.93 -5.18 -2.04
CA GLN A 29 -4.63 -4.23 -2.91
C GLN A 29 -5.73 -3.45 -2.17
N ILE A 30 -6.52 -4.11 -1.33
CA ILE A 30 -7.67 -3.46 -0.67
C ILE A 30 -7.18 -2.31 0.21
N PHE A 31 -6.16 -2.54 1.05
CA PHE A 31 -5.70 -1.53 1.99
C PHE A 31 -4.91 -0.40 1.32
N THR A 32 -4.10 -0.68 0.30
CA THR A 32 -3.42 0.40 -0.46
C THR A 32 -4.41 1.27 -1.22
N VAL A 33 -5.43 0.67 -1.86
CA VAL A 33 -6.47 1.41 -2.58
C VAL A 33 -7.30 2.25 -1.62
N LEU A 34 -7.61 1.75 -0.41
CA LEU A 34 -8.26 2.55 0.63
C LEU A 34 -7.41 3.76 1.05
N GLY A 35 -6.09 3.57 1.23
CA GLY A 35 -5.15 4.66 1.49
C GLY A 35 -5.11 5.69 0.37
N ALA A 36 -5.00 5.23 -0.88
CA ALA A 36 -4.98 6.08 -2.07
C ALA A 36 -6.29 6.85 -2.25
N ALA A 37 -7.44 6.20 -2.02
CA ALA A 37 -8.75 6.82 -2.09
C ALA A 37 -8.92 7.91 -1.03
N TYR A 38 -8.54 7.65 0.23
CA TYR A 38 -8.59 8.64 1.29
C TYR A 38 -7.65 9.83 1.01
N GLY A 39 -6.41 9.55 0.62
CA GLY A 39 -5.42 10.58 0.27
C GLY A 39 -5.88 11.49 -0.85
N THR A 40 -6.48 10.89 -1.89
CA THR A 40 -7.09 11.59 -3.02
C THR A 40 -8.28 12.44 -2.58
N ALA A 41 -9.22 11.86 -1.83
CA ALA A 41 -10.44 12.54 -1.41
C ALA A 41 -10.14 13.78 -0.55
N LYS A 42 -9.28 13.64 0.47
CA LYS A 42 -8.90 14.75 1.36
C LYS A 42 -8.12 15.84 0.63
N SER A 43 -7.15 15.46 -0.20
CA SER A 43 -6.37 16.43 -0.98
C SER A 43 -7.24 17.17 -2.01
N ALA A 44 -8.17 16.47 -2.67
CA ALA A 44 -9.08 17.06 -3.64
C ALA A 44 -10.00 18.12 -3.02
N VAL A 45 -10.53 17.88 -1.82
CA VAL A 45 -11.33 18.88 -1.09
C VAL A 45 -10.51 20.15 -0.82
N GLY A 46 -9.25 20.00 -0.42
CA GLY A 46 -8.31 21.13 -0.26
C GLY A 46 -8.09 21.89 -1.56
N ILE A 47 -7.82 21.19 -2.67
CA ILE A 47 -7.61 21.78 -4.00
C ILE A 47 -8.86 22.52 -4.48
N SER A 48 -10.06 21.92 -4.36
CA SER A 48 -11.32 22.56 -4.78
C SER A 48 -11.61 23.82 -3.96
N SER A 49 -11.35 23.78 -2.65
CA SER A 49 -11.53 24.96 -1.79
C SER A 49 -10.54 26.09 -2.08
N MET A 50 -9.31 25.75 -2.49
CA MET A 50 -8.32 26.72 -2.91
C MET A 50 -8.60 27.24 -4.32
N GLY A 51 -9.10 26.39 -5.22
CA GLY A 51 -9.34 26.70 -6.63
C GLY A 51 -10.41 27.78 -6.87
N VAL A 52 -11.37 27.94 -5.94
CA VAL A 52 -12.34 29.05 -5.98
C VAL A 52 -11.70 30.40 -5.66
N MET A 53 -10.63 30.43 -4.88
CA MET A 53 -9.93 31.66 -4.48
C MET A 53 -8.78 31.99 -5.43
N ARG A 54 -8.00 30.97 -5.84
CA ARG A 54 -6.70 31.09 -6.53
C ARG A 54 -6.57 30.04 -7.64
N PRO A 55 -7.33 30.17 -8.75
CA PRO A 55 -7.36 29.16 -9.81
C PRO A 55 -6.00 28.92 -10.47
N GLU A 56 -5.11 29.92 -10.50
CA GLU A 56 -3.76 29.75 -11.05
C GLU A 56 -2.89 28.71 -10.30
N LEU A 57 -3.24 28.37 -9.06
CA LEU A 57 -2.47 27.44 -8.23
C LEU A 57 -2.97 25.98 -8.31
N ILE A 58 -4.08 25.71 -9.01
CA ILE A 58 -4.68 24.36 -9.11
C ILE A 58 -3.66 23.37 -9.67
N MET A 59 -3.01 23.68 -10.80
CA MET A 59 -2.07 22.75 -11.45
C MET A 59 -0.85 22.43 -10.59
N LYS A 60 -0.34 23.40 -9.81
CA LYS A 60 0.77 23.15 -8.87
C LYS A 60 0.34 22.26 -7.70
N SER A 61 -0.94 22.31 -7.37
CA SER A 61 -1.52 21.67 -6.20
C SER A 61 -1.96 20.22 -6.44
N VAL A 62 -1.79 19.68 -7.65
CA VAL A 62 -2.17 18.30 -7.99
C VAL A 62 -1.18 17.26 -7.42
N ILE A 63 0.01 17.67 -7.01
CA ILE A 63 1.08 16.77 -6.53
C ILE A 63 0.62 15.79 -5.42
N PRO A 64 -0.10 16.20 -4.36
CA PRO A 64 -0.54 15.28 -3.31
C PRO A 64 -1.50 14.19 -3.84
N VAL A 65 -2.31 14.50 -4.85
CA VAL A 65 -3.23 13.54 -5.49
C VAL A 65 -2.44 12.50 -6.28
N ILE A 66 -1.41 12.94 -7.02
CA ILE A 66 -0.53 12.01 -7.76
C ILE A 66 0.19 11.09 -6.78
N MET A 67 0.73 11.63 -5.68
CA MET A 67 1.42 10.84 -4.65
C MET A 67 0.50 9.83 -3.97
N ALA A 68 -0.76 10.19 -3.69
CA ALA A 68 -1.75 9.24 -3.19
C ALA A 68 -2.04 8.11 -4.20
N GLY A 69 -2.07 8.40 -5.50
CA GLY A 69 -2.26 7.41 -6.55
C GLY A 69 -1.14 6.38 -6.66
N ILE A 70 0.11 6.80 -6.42
CA ILE A 70 1.29 5.91 -6.47
C ILE A 70 1.18 4.78 -5.42
N ILE A 71 0.58 5.03 -4.26
CA ILE A 71 0.37 4.01 -3.22
C ILE A 71 -0.49 2.84 -3.74
N GLY A 72 -1.49 3.12 -4.57
CA GLY A 72 -2.31 2.08 -5.19
C GLY A 72 -1.50 1.16 -6.11
N ILE A 73 -0.49 1.72 -6.80
CA ILE A 73 0.41 0.97 -7.67
C ILE A 73 1.29 0.01 -6.86
N TYR A 74 1.72 0.39 -5.65
CA TYR A 74 2.49 -0.51 -4.79
C TYR A 74 1.73 -1.79 -4.44
N GLY A 75 0.46 -1.66 -4.05
CA GLY A 75 -0.40 -2.81 -3.76
C GLY A 75 -0.67 -3.67 -4.99
N LEU A 76 -0.86 -3.04 -6.17
CA LEU A 76 -1.02 -3.74 -7.44
C LEU A 76 0.20 -4.61 -7.79
N VAL A 77 1.40 -4.04 -7.66
CA VAL A 77 2.66 -4.76 -7.94
C VAL A 77 2.81 -5.96 -7.00
N VAL A 78 2.61 -5.76 -5.70
CA VAL A 78 2.71 -6.84 -4.70
C VAL A 78 1.68 -7.93 -4.95
N ALA A 79 0.42 -7.57 -5.23
CA ALA A 79 -0.64 -8.53 -5.54
C ALA A 79 -0.33 -9.36 -6.80
N MET A 80 0.21 -8.73 -7.85
CA MET A 80 0.60 -9.42 -9.09
C MET A 80 1.76 -10.41 -8.84
N VAL A 81 2.74 -10.02 -8.04
CA VAL A 81 3.89 -10.88 -7.68
C VAL A 81 3.44 -12.07 -6.85
N LEU A 82 2.58 -11.85 -5.83
CA LEU A 82 2.03 -12.92 -4.99
C LEU A 82 1.22 -13.92 -5.83
N LYS A 83 0.33 -13.42 -6.69
CA LYS A 83 -0.49 -14.26 -7.59
C LYS A 83 0.35 -15.10 -8.55
N GLY A 84 1.54 -14.62 -8.95
CA GLY A 84 2.47 -15.39 -9.76
C GLY A 84 3.14 -16.57 -9.03
N LYS A 85 3.14 -16.55 -7.70
CA LYS A 85 3.82 -17.55 -6.84
C LYS A 85 2.85 -18.51 -6.15
N VAL A 86 1.59 -18.11 -5.98
CA VAL A 86 0.55 -18.99 -5.43
C VAL A 86 0.20 -20.09 -6.44
N THR A 87 0.44 -21.35 -6.06
CA THR A 87 0.08 -22.54 -6.83
C THR A 87 -1.04 -23.32 -6.12
N ALA A 88 -1.64 -24.30 -6.82
CA ALA A 88 -2.62 -25.19 -6.21
C ALA A 88 -1.98 -25.99 -5.05
N ALA A 89 -2.76 -26.32 -4.01
CA ALA A 89 -2.30 -27.14 -2.89
C ALA A 89 -1.72 -28.50 -3.35
N SER A 90 -2.26 -29.05 -4.43
CA SER A 90 -1.77 -30.28 -5.07
C SER A 90 -0.37 -30.16 -5.70
N ALA A 91 0.12 -28.94 -5.94
CA ALA A 91 1.43 -28.65 -6.53
C ALA A 91 2.53 -28.41 -5.47
N GLY A 92 2.28 -28.73 -4.19
CA GLY A 92 3.27 -28.61 -3.12
C GLY A 92 3.36 -27.24 -2.46
N TYR A 93 2.27 -26.46 -2.48
CA TYR A 93 2.18 -25.20 -1.75
C TYR A 93 2.05 -25.47 -0.23
N THR A 94 3.07 -25.09 0.53
CA THR A 94 3.14 -25.32 1.99
C THR A 94 2.46 -24.20 2.78
N LEU A 95 2.02 -24.52 3.99
CA LEU A 95 1.37 -23.58 4.90
C LEU A 95 2.28 -22.40 5.28
N ASP A 96 3.59 -22.64 5.46
CA ASP A 96 4.59 -21.60 5.74
C ASP A 96 4.62 -20.53 4.64
N LYS A 97 4.62 -20.93 3.36
CA LYS A 97 4.50 -20.00 2.22
C LYS A 97 3.16 -19.25 2.23
N GLY A 98 2.09 -19.95 2.60
CA GLY A 98 0.76 -19.35 2.84
C GLY A 98 0.81 -18.17 3.80
N PHE A 99 1.41 -18.36 4.97
CA PHE A 99 1.54 -17.31 5.97
C PHE A 99 2.54 -16.23 5.58
N ALA A 100 3.65 -16.57 4.91
CA ALA A 100 4.59 -15.59 4.39
C ALA A 100 3.93 -14.65 3.37
N HIS A 101 3.12 -15.19 2.46
CA HIS A 101 2.38 -14.43 1.46
C HIS A 101 1.26 -13.58 2.06
N LEU A 102 0.59 -14.07 3.11
CA LEU A 102 -0.37 -13.28 3.88
C LEU A 102 0.31 -12.10 4.59
N ALA A 103 1.42 -12.35 5.27
CA ALA A 103 2.20 -11.33 5.97
C ALA A 103 2.76 -10.27 5.01
N ALA A 104 3.24 -10.70 3.84
CA ALA A 104 3.68 -9.81 2.76
C ALA A 104 2.55 -8.85 2.35
N GLY A 105 1.36 -9.40 2.07
CA GLY A 105 0.22 -8.61 1.65
C GLY A 105 -0.26 -7.61 2.71
N LEU A 106 -0.35 -8.04 3.97
CA LEU A 106 -0.77 -7.19 5.08
C LEU A 106 0.23 -6.07 5.38
N THR A 107 1.54 -6.37 5.31
CA THR A 107 2.59 -5.38 5.57
C THR A 107 2.53 -4.24 4.55
N CYS A 108 2.48 -4.56 3.25
CA CYS A 108 2.35 -3.54 2.21
C CYS A 108 1.01 -2.79 2.31
N GLY A 109 -0.08 -3.52 2.52
CA GLY A 109 -1.43 -2.96 2.61
C GLY A 109 -1.58 -1.92 3.73
N LEU A 110 -1.24 -2.29 4.96
CA LEU A 110 -1.42 -1.44 6.14
C LEU A 110 -0.43 -0.26 6.16
N CYS A 111 0.82 -0.46 5.71
CA CYS A 111 1.76 0.64 5.53
C CYS A 111 1.27 1.63 4.46
N GLY A 112 0.72 1.15 3.34
CA GLY A 112 0.13 1.98 2.30
C GLY A 112 -1.10 2.75 2.77
N LEU A 113 -1.95 2.13 3.58
CA LEU A 113 -3.08 2.81 4.23
C LEU A 113 -2.61 3.97 5.11
N GLY A 114 -1.60 3.73 5.95
CA GLY A 114 -1.01 4.75 6.81
C GLY A 114 -0.38 5.91 6.02
N ALA A 115 0.38 5.58 4.96
CA ALA A 115 0.98 6.58 4.07
C ALA A 115 -0.09 7.44 3.38
N GLY A 116 -1.15 6.82 2.87
CA GLY A 116 -2.26 7.53 2.22
C GLY A 116 -3.04 8.42 3.18
N TYR A 117 -3.19 8.00 4.44
CA TYR A 117 -3.79 8.81 5.49
C TYR A 117 -2.97 10.08 5.79
N ALA A 118 -1.66 9.92 5.97
CA ALA A 118 -0.74 11.04 6.18
C ALA A 118 -0.75 12.02 5.00
N ILE A 119 -0.65 11.51 3.77
CA ILE A 119 -0.69 12.31 2.53
C ILE A 119 -2.01 13.08 2.42
N GLY A 120 -3.15 12.48 2.77
CA GLY A 120 -4.44 13.15 2.69
C GLY A 120 -4.55 14.37 3.61
N ILE A 121 -4.09 14.24 4.85
CA ILE A 121 -4.14 15.34 5.84
C ILE A 121 -3.13 16.43 5.50
N VAL A 122 -1.88 16.03 5.20
CA VAL A 122 -0.81 16.96 4.80
C VAL A 122 -1.17 17.66 3.50
N GLY A 123 -1.78 16.94 2.56
CA GLY A 123 -2.34 17.45 1.32
C GLY A 123 -3.34 18.55 1.61
N ASP A 124 -4.49 18.24 2.23
CA ASP A 124 -5.58 19.20 2.51
C ASP A 124 -5.08 20.46 3.25
N ALA A 125 -4.28 20.31 4.31
CA ALA A 125 -3.72 21.45 5.04
C ALA A 125 -2.68 22.22 4.23
N GLY A 126 -1.80 21.51 3.51
CA GLY A 126 -0.71 22.08 2.73
C GLY A 126 -1.19 22.90 1.54
N VAL A 127 -2.23 22.46 0.82
CA VAL A 127 -2.80 23.24 -0.29
C VAL A 127 -3.42 24.54 0.21
N ARG A 128 -4.16 24.48 1.32
CA ARG A 128 -4.79 25.67 1.92
C ARG A 128 -3.76 26.66 2.45
N GLY A 129 -2.69 26.17 3.08
CA GLY A 129 -1.58 27.01 3.54
C GLY A 129 -0.80 27.65 2.37
N THR A 130 -0.58 26.89 1.30
CA THR A 130 0.10 27.39 0.09
C THR A 130 -0.70 28.49 -0.61
N ALA A 131 -2.04 28.44 -0.52
CA ALA A 131 -2.91 29.49 -1.05
C ALA A 131 -2.63 30.86 -0.42
N GLN A 132 -2.35 30.87 0.89
CA GLN A 132 -2.02 32.06 1.68
C GLN A 132 -0.56 32.50 1.46
N GLN A 133 0.39 31.55 1.53
CA GLN A 133 1.81 31.84 1.38
C GLN A 133 2.49 30.86 0.42
N PRO A 134 2.82 31.28 -0.82
CA PRO A 134 3.41 30.40 -1.84
C PRO A 134 4.76 29.76 -1.43
N ARG A 135 5.49 30.37 -0.49
CA ARG A 135 6.76 29.83 0.02
C ARG A 135 6.58 28.51 0.80
N LEU A 136 5.38 28.21 1.31
CA LEU A 136 5.08 26.93 1.99
C LEU A 136 5.03 25.73 1.03
N PHE A 137 4.95 25.95 -0.28
CA PHE A 137 4.83 24.90 -1.27
C PHE A 137 5.97 23.86 -1.18
N VAL A 138 7.21 24.33 -1.03
CA VAL A 138 8.38 23.46 -0.91
C VAL A 138 8.32 22.65 0.39
N GLY A 139 7.90 23.27 1.50
CA GLY A 139 7.73 22.59 2.78
C GLY A 139 6.67 21.49 2.72
N MET A 140 5.54 21.75 2.06
CA MET A 140 4.50 20.75 1.83
C MET A 140 5.05 19.53 1.06
N ILE A 141 5.80 19.75 -0.03
CA ILE A 141 6.40 18.66 -0.82
C ILE A 141 7.35 17.81 0.03
N LEU A 142 8.21 18.45 0.84
CA LEU A 142 9.15 17.72 1.69
C LEU A 142 8.41 16.79 2.68
N ILE A 143 7.33 17.27 3.31
CA ILE A 143 6.53 16.44 4.23
C ILE A 143 5.84 15.29 3.49
N LEU A 144 5.35 15.54 2.28
CA LEU A 144 4.72 14.52 1.43
C LEU A 144 5.70 13.42 1.04
N ILE A 145 6.95 13.74 0.73
CA ILE A 145 8.00 12.75 0.41
C ILE A 145 8.24 11.84 1.63
N PHE A 146 8.40 12.40 2.83
CA PHE A 146 8.56 11.57 4.04
C PHE A 146 7.35 10.69 4.33
N SER A 147 6.15 11.15 3.98
CA SER A 147 4.91 10.37 4.14
C SER A 147 4.81 9.23 3.12
N GLU A 148 5.27 9.44 1.88
CA GLU A 148 5.23 8.46 0.80
C GLU A 148 6.22 7.31 1.02
N VAL A 149 7.41 7.62 1.53
CA VAL A 149 8.46 6.63 1.83
C VAL A 149 7.97 5.54 2.82
N LEU A 150 7.01 5.84 3.68
CA LEU A 150 6.36 4.85 4.57
C LEU A 150 5.71 3.70 3.79
N GLY A 151 5.06 4.01 2.66
CA GLY A 151 4.45 3.00 1.78
C GLY A 151 5.52 2.20 1.03
N LEU A 152 6.61 2.87 0.63
CA LEU A 152 7.74 2.26 -0.06
C LEU A 152 8.44 1.22 0.83
N TYR A 153 8.63 1.52 2.12
CA TYR A 153 9.15 0.55 3.09
C TYR A 153 8.28 -0.70 3.21
N GLY A 154 6.96 -0.53 3.29
CA GLY A 154 6.01 -1.65 3.35
C GLY A 154 6.09 -2.55 2.11
N MET A 155 6.23 -1.95 0.92
CA MET A 155 6.40 -2.69 -0.34
C MET A 155 7.70 -3.50 -0.37
N ILE A 156 8.84 -2.92 0.05
CA ILE A 156 10.13 -3.61 0.04
C ILE A 156 10.07 -4.85 0.94
N VAL A 157 9.54 -4.71 2.16
CA VAL A 157 9.38 -5.84 3.09
C VAL A 157 8.47 -6.91 2.49
N ALA A 158 7.36 -6.52 1.86
CA ALA A 158 6.45 -7.45 1.21
C ALA A 158 7.11 -8.24 0.07
N LEU A 159 8.01 -7.63 -0.71
CA LEU A 159 8.73 -8.34 -1.78
C LEU A 159 9.76 -9.34 -1.24
N ILE A 160 10.42 -9.02 -0.13
CA ILE A 160 11.34 -9.94 0.55
C ILE A 160 10.55 -11.15 1.07
N LEU A 161 9.45 -10.91 1.81
CA LEU A 161 8.56 -11.96 2.33
C LEU A 161 7.84 -12.73 1.22
N GLY A 162 7.57 -12.10 0.08
CA GLY A 162 6.98 -12.76 -1.07
C GLY A 162 7.95 -13.70 -1.78
N THR A 163 9.25 -13.69 -1.47
CA THR A 163 10.28 -14.50 -2.15
C THR A 163 10.56 -15.84 -1.47
N SER A 164 10.09 -16.04 -0.25
CA SER A 164 10.09 -17.34 0.45
C SER A 164 9.07 -18.33 -0.12
#